data_AF-A0A1F7L0X4-F1
#
_entry.id   AF-A0A1F7L0X4-F1
#
_cell.length_a   1.000
_cell.length_b   1.000
_cell.length_c   1.000
_cell.angle_alpha   90.00
_cell.angle_beta   90.00
_cell.angle_gamma   90.00
#
_symmetry.space_group_name_H-M   'P 1'
#
loop_
_entity.id
_entity.type
_entity.pdbx_description
1 polymer ?
#
loop_
_entity_poly.entity_id
_entity_poly.type
_entity_poly.pdbx_seq_one_letter_code
_entity_poly.pdbx_strand_id
1 'polypeptide(L)'
;MTLIASVGFADEVIVFSDSRISYQNNIKPPKDELKKIYQLSSHSLISFTTNDVVFTCKLIEKITIFASSRQDKNTSKFLKDITSYAIEAYNKLLISSKPEIIFIYSAMINEPYVVRTNKLIQMLNLHKNNSFIPEKIKTIKITPKNKKTKIPAPTPLLIKQHFPDGRISSTVGWDYTATGSGKDFEKDITEMYPKLFFVPGAQNKGIILCETCKSYLKSANNQTIGGTIQTFIISKEGVKPVMFMEGDIRKQYIDQNGDWVEEDLKSGTIKRAKQNPL
;
A
#
# COMPACT_ATOMS: atom_id res chain seq x y z
N MET A 1 14.91 8.49 -3.30
CA MET A 1 14.42 7.30 -2.55
C MET A 1 13.00 7.58 -2.05
N THR A 2 12.22 6.58 -1.62
CA THR A 2 10.77 6.67 -1.38
C THR A 2 10.38 5.87 -0.12
N LEU A 3 9.22 6.16 0.47
CA LEU A 3 8.53 5.28 1.42
C LEU A 3 7.24 4.76 0.78
N ILE A 4 7.13 3.43 0.69
CA ILE A 4 5.88 2.73 0.37
C ILE A 4 5.71 1.57 1.32
N ALA A 5 4.48 1.39 1.80
CA ALA A 5 4.09 0.15 2.43
C ALA A 5 2.64 -0.24 2.15
N SER A 6 2.38 -1.53 2.28
CA SER A 6 1.07 -2.14 2.26
C SER A 6 0.90 -3.05 3.47
N VAL A 7 -0.24 -2.95 4.14
CA VAL A 7 -0.53 -3.66 5.39
C VAL A 7 -1.86 -4.40 5.23
N GLY A 8 -1.82 -5.74 5.26
CA GLY A 8 -2.96 -6.62 5.18
C GLY A 8 -3.51 -7.00 6.55
N PHE A 9 -4.78 -6.74 6.78
CA PHE A 9 -5.53 -7.11 7.99
C PHE A 9 -6.51 -8.25 7.70
N ALA A 10 -7.55 -8.40 8.51
CA ALA A 10 -8.57 -9.41 8.25
C ALA A 10 -9.35 -9.07 6.98
N ASP A 11 -10.03 -7.94 6.94
CA ASP A 11 -11.02 -7.58 5.91
C ASP A 11 -10.62 -6.39 5.04
N GLU A 12 -9.37 -5.93 5.22
CA GLU A 12 -8.87 -4.75 4.55
C GLU A 12 -7.37 -4.82 4.28
N VAL A 13 -6.94 -4.06 3.27
CA VAL A 13 -5.55 -3.70 3.02
C VAL A 13 -5.43 -2.19 3.09
N ILE A 14 -4.37 -1.70 3.73
CA ILE A 14 -4.04 -0.28 3.77
C ILE A 14 -2.74 -0.08 3.03
N VAL A 15 -2.74 0.79 2.03
CA VAL A 15 -1.58 1.12 1.20
C VAL A 15 -1.26 2.59 1.42
N PHE A 16 0.00 2.93 1.65
CA PHE A 16 0.41 4.32 1.77
C PHE A 16 1.79 4.61 1.21
N SER A 17 2.00 5.86 0.83
CA SER A 17 3.25 6.35 0.27
C SER A 17 3.44 7.86 0.49
N ASP A 18 4.70 8.29 0.53
CA ASP A 18 5.07 9.70 0.52
C ASP A 18 4.99 10.30 -0.91
N SER A 19 4.94 11.63 -1.05
CA SER A 19 4.88 12.28 -2.37
C SER A 19 6.21 12.85 -2.87
N ARG A 20 7.30 12.67 -2.13
CA ARG A 20 8.59 13.30 -2.46
C ARG A 20 9.28 12.68 -3.68
N ILE A 21 9.83 13.55 -4.51
CA ILE A 21 10.86 13.29 -5.52
C ILE A 21 12.15 13.90 -4.99
N SER A 22 13.21 13.09 -4.93
CA SER A 22 14.57 13.53 -4.62
C SER A 22 15.46 13.36 -5.85
N TYR A 23 16.37 14.31 -6.05
CA TYR A 23 17.31 14.30 -7.17
C TYR A 23 18.66 13.77 -6.71
N GLN A 24 19.31 12.96 -7.54
CA GLN A 24 20.67 12.48 -7.26
C GLN A 24 21.61 13.66 -7.01
N ASN A 25 22.56 13.46 -6.08
CA ASN A 25 23.57 14.45 -5.68
C ASN A 25 23.00 15.82 -5.25
N ASN A 26 21.73 15.88 -4.84
CA ASN A 26 21.05 17.11 -4.42
C ASN A 26 21.17 18.26 -5.44
N ILE A 27 21.27 17.93 -6.74
CA ILE A 27 21.43 18.92 -7.83
C ILE A 27 20.24 19.89 -7.87
N LYS A 28 19.08 19.46 -7.37
CA LYS A 28 17.88 20.29 -7.21
C LYS A 28 17.22 20.01 -5.86
N PRO A 29 16.52 21.00 -5.28
CA PRO A 29 15.72 20.78 -4.08
C PRO A 29 14.65 19.71 -4.35
N PRO A 30 14.28 18.91 -3.33
CA PRO A 30 13.23 17.91 -3.47
C PRO A 30 11.87 18.56 -3.77
N LYS A 31 10.99 17.80 -4.43
CA LYS A 31 9.62 18.23 -4.74
C LYS A 31 8.61 17.26 -4.15
N ASP A 32 7.55 17.76 -3.55
CA ASP A 32 6.56 16.97 -2.82
C ASP A 32 5.28 16.71 -3.64
N GLU A 33 5.45 16.37 -4.92
CA GLU A 33 4.36 16.39 -5.92
C GLU A 33 4.03 15.04 -6.60
N LEU A 34 4.74 13.95 -6.30
CA LEU A 34 4.57 12.68 -7.03
C LEU A 34 3.48 11.79 -6.46
N LYS A 35 2.48 11.47 -7.29
CA LYS A 35 1.57 10.34 -7.04
C LYS A 35 2.31 9.01 -7.21
N LYS A 36 2.26 8.14 -6.20
CA LYS A 36 3.00 6.85 -6.18
C LYS A 36 2.08 5.63 -6.08
N ILE A 37 0.77 5.83 -5.95
CA ILE A 37 -0.23 4.77 -5.83
C ILE A 37 -1.25 4.94 -6.96
N TYR A 38 -1.49 3.86 -7.70
CA TYR A 38 -2.38 3.82 -8.85
C TYR A 38 -3.37 2.68 -8.72
N GLN A 39 -4.61 2.91 -9.13
CA GLN A 39 -5.65 1.90 -9.13
C GLN A 39 -5.54 1.01 -10.37
N LEU A 40 -5.55 -0.31 -10.17
CA LEU A 40 -5.54 -1.29 -11.24
C LEU A 40 -6.93 -1.87 -11.51
N SER A 41 -7.75 -2.02 -10.47
CA SER A 41 -9.14 -2.48 -10.57
C SER A 41 -9.97 -1.95 -9.41
N SER A 42 -11.25 -2.31 -9.33
CA SER A 42 -12.12 -1.97 -8.19
C SER A 42 -11.59 -2.46 -6.83
N HIS A 43 -10.73 -3.49 -6.82
CA HIS A 43 -10.23 -4.15 -5.61
C HIS A 43 -8.71 -4.34 -5.60
N SER A 44 -7.97 -3.57 -6.42
CA SER A 44 -6.50 -3.65 -6.44
C SER A 44 -5.80 -2.34 -6.80
N LEU A 45 -4.61 -2.17 -6.23
CA LEU A 45 -3.71 -1.05 -6.40
C LEU A 45 -2.31 -1.52 -6.77
N ILE A 46 -1.54 -0.66 -7.42
CA ILE A 46 -0.09 -0.75 -7.58
C ILE A 46 0.57 0.48 -6.95
N SER A 47 1.69 0.27 -6.28
CA SER A 47 2.54 1.33 -5.73
C SER A 47 4.00 1.09 -6.08
N PHE A 48 4.83 2.13 -6.18
CA PHE A 48 6.19 1.99 -6.73
C PHE A 48 7.30 2.85 -6.10
N THR A 49 8.47 2.25 -5.90
CA THR A 49 9.72 3.00 -5.68
C THR A 49 10.65 2.77 -6.86
N THR A 50 11.44 3.78 -7.19
CA THR A 50 12.32 3.76 -8.36
C THR A 50 13.51 4.70 -8.21
N ASN A 51 14.57 4.41 -8.95
CA ASN A 51 15.66 5.35 -9.21
C ASN A 51 15.47 6.17 -10.51
N ASP A 52 14.47 5.85 -11.32
CA ASP A 52 14.10 6.57 -12.55
C ASP A 52 12.58 6.79 -12.64
N VAL A 53 12.14 7.96 -12.19
CA VAL A 53 10.72 8.33 -12.16
C VAL A 53 10.11 8.38 -13.56
N VAL A 54 10.84 8.90 -14.55
CA VAL A 54 10.31 9.10 -15.91
C VAL A 54 10.06 7.75 -16.58
N PHE A 55 11.03 6.84 -16.50
CA PHE A 55 10.86 5.49 -17.02
C PHE A 55 9.71 4.77 -16.31
N THR A 56 9.64 4.88 -14.98
CA THR A 56 8.65 4.16 -14.18
C THR A 56 7.23 4.64 -14.45
N CYS A 57 7.03 5.94 -14.65
CA CYS A 57 5.71 6.47 -15.03
C CYS A 57 5.23 5.91 -16.37
N LYS A 58 6.10 5.82 -17.38
CA LYS A 58 5.77 5.19 -18.68
C LYS A 58 5.42 3.70 -18.54
N LEU A 59 6.11 2.99 -17.65
CA LEU A 59 5.81 1.60 -17.37
C LEU A 59 4.45 1.45 -16.66
N ILE A 60 4.17 2.28 -15.65
CA ILE A 60 2.89 2.28 -14.95
C ILE A 60 1.75 2.61 -15.90
N GLU A 61 1.90 3.59 -16.79
CA GLU A 61 0.92 3.91 -17.82
C GLU A 61 0.55 2.67 -18.63
N LYS A 62 1.55 1.98 -19.21
CA LYS A 62 1.30 0.73 -19.96
C LYS A 62 0.58 -0.33 -19.12
N ILE A 63 1.00 -0.52 -17.87
CA ILE A 63 0.38 -1.47 -16.95
C ILE A 63 -1.08 -1.10 -16.66
N THR A 64 -1.38 0.18 -16.41
CA THR A 64 -2.73 0.66 -16.10
C THR A 64 -3.67 0.57 -17.31
N ILE A 65 -3.17 0.87 -18.53
CA ILE A 65 -3.92 0.67 -19.77
C ILE A 65 -4.23 -0.81 -19.95
N PHE A 66 -3.24 -1.69 -19.80
CA PHE A 66 -3.45 -3.14 -19.87
C PHE A 66 -4.40 -3.66 -18.79
N ALA A 67 -4.37 -3.08 -17.59
CA ALA A 67 -5.30 -3.42 -16.52
C ALA A 67 -6.75 -3.03 -16.88
N SER A 68 -6.96 -1.83 -17.40
CA SER A 68 -8.29 -1.31 -17.76
C SER A 68 -8.97 -2.09 -18.89
N SER A 69 -8.21 -2.73 -19.77
CA SER A 69 -8.77 -3.51 -20.88
C SER A 69 -9.23 -4.92 -20.47
N ARG A 70 -8.99 -5.33 -19.21
CA ARG A 70 -9.31 -6.68 -18.75
C ARG A 70 -10.55 -6.73 -17.87
N GLN A 71 -11.34 -7.79 -18.06
CA GLN A 71 -12.60 -8.04 -17.38
C GLN A 71 -12.52 -9.23 -16.40
N ASP A 72 -11.32 -9.54 -15.91
CA ASP A 72 -11.12 -10.69 -15.03
C ASP A 72 -11.84 -10.51 -13.69
N LYS A 73 -12.86 -11.35 -13.44
CA LYS A 73 -13.58 -11.38 -12.17
C LYS A 73 -12.75 -11.98 -11.03
N ASN A 74 -11.71 -12.75 -11.35
CA ASN A 74 -10.79 -13.30 -10.36
C ASN A 74 -9.56 -12.39 -10.20
N THR A 75 -9.50 -11.69 -9.07
CA THR A 75 -8.42 -10.76 -8.71
C THR A 75 -7.04 -11.42 -8.61
N SER A 76 -6.94 -12.67 -8.16
CA SER A 76 -5.65 -13.38 -8.04
C SER A 76 -5.07 -13.67 -9.43
N LYS A 77 -5.91 -14.18 -10.34
CA LYS A 77 -5.54 -14.40 -11.75
C LYS A 77 -5.21 -13.08 -12.45
N PHE A 78 -6.06 -12.07 -12.27
CA PHE A 78 -5.85 -10.73 -12.81
C PHE A 78 -4.44 -10.22 -12.46
N LEU A 79 -4.08 -10.23 -11.17
CA LEU A 79 -2.78 -9.75 -10.72
C LEU A 79 -1.60 -10.58 -11.24
N LYS A 80 -1.74 -11.91 -11.36
CA LYS A 80 -0.69 -12.75 -11.96
C LYS A 80 -0.37 -12.31 -13.39
N ASP A 81 -1.41 -12.09 -14.18
CA ASP A 81 -1.28 -11.66 -15.56
C ASP A 81 -0.76 -10.21 -15.64
N ILE A 82 -1.14 -9.32 -14.70
CA ILE A 82 -0.55 -7.96 -14.58
C ILE A 82 0.96 -8.04 -14.30
N THR A 83 1.39 -8.87 -13.35
CA THR A 83 2.82 -9.00 -13.00
C THR A 83 3.64 -9.58 -14.15
N SER A 84 3.05 -10.49 -14.93
CA SER A 84 3.67 -11.04 -16.14
C SER A 84 3.82 -9.97 -17.22
N TYR A 85 2.75 -9.20 -17.47
CA TYR A 85 2.78 -8.10 -18.43
C TYR A 85 3.77 -7.00 -18.03
N ALA A 86 3.90 -6.70 -16.74
CA ALA A 86 4.87 -5.72 -16.25
C ALA A 86 6.31 -6.10 -16.64
N ILE A 87 6.67 -7.39 -16.65
CA ILE A 87 7.98 -7.88 -17.10
C ILE A 87 8.17 -7.63 -18.60
N GLU A 88 7.17 -8.00 -19.39
CA GLU A 88 7.19 -7.79 -20.84
C GLU A 88 7.30 -6.29 -21.18
N ALA A 89 6.48 -5.46 -20.56
CA ALA A 89 6.46 -4.01 -20.78
C ALA A 89 7.76 -3.34 -20.32
N TYR A 90 8.33 -3.75 -19.19
CA TYR A 90 9.63 -3.28 -18.72
C TYR A 90 10.70 -3.56 -19.78
N ASN A 91 10.79 -4.81 -20.25
CA ASN A 91 11.79 -5.22 -21.25
C ASN A 91 11.62 -4.49 -22.59
N LYS A 92 10.38 -4.21 -23.02
CA LYS A 92 10.12 -3.45 -24.25
C LYS A 92 10.48 -1.97 -24.13
N LEU A 93 10.43 -1.39 -22.94
CA LEU A 93 10.78 0.01 -22.69
C LEU A 93 12.27 0.23 -22.48
N LEU A 94 13.05 -0.82 -22.21
CA LEU A 94 14.49 -0.72 -22.03
C LEU A 94 15.17 -0.22 -23.31
N ILE A 95 15.87 0.90 -23.22
CA ILE A 95 16.66 1.48 -24.32
C ILE A 95 18.17 1.36 -24.02
N SER A 96 18.61 1.67 -22.78
CA SER A 96 20.03 1.68 -22.45
C SER A 96 20.34 1.45 -20.96
N SER A 97 19.60 2.08 -20.05
CA SER A 97 19.70 1.85 -18.60
C SER A 97 18.69 0.81 -18.13
N LYS A 98 19.06 0.04 -17.08
CA LYS A 98 18.17 -0.89 -16.38
C LYS A 98 17.78 -0.27 -15.04
N PRO A 99 16.73 0.58 -14.98
CA PRO A 99 16.32 1.23 -13.74
C PRO A 99 15.86 0.20 -12.71
N GLU A 100 16.22 0.44 -11.45
CA GLU A 100 15.76 -0.38 -10.34
C GLU A 100 14.38 0.09 -9.93
N ILE A 101 13.40 -0.81 -10.01
CA ILE A 101 12.01 -0.53 -9.67
C ILE A 101 11.52 -1.63 -8.73
N ILE A 102 10.77 -1.23 -7.71
CA ILE A 102 10.04 -2.17 -6.87
C ILE A 102 8.58 -1.77 -6.92
N PHE A 103 7.74 -2.69 -7.41
CA PHE A 103 6.31 -2.58 -7.33
C PHE A 103 5.77 -3.36 -6.14
N ILE A 104 4.76 -2.77 -5.48
CA ILE A 104 3.91 -3.45 -4.51
C ILE A 104 2.48 -3.41 -5.05
N TYR A 105 1.99 -4.58 -5.43
CA TYR A 105 0.60 -4.82 -5.77
C TYR A 105 -0.16 -5.19 -4.50
N SER A 106 -1.32 -4.60 -4.31
CA SER A 106 -2.15 -4.79 -3.13
C SER A 106 -3.58 -5.03 -3.57
N ALA A 107 -4.22 -6.07 -3.03
CA ALA A 107 -5.58 -6.39 -3.39
C ALA A 107 -6.34 -7.11 -2.27
N MET A 108 -7.66 -7.11 -2.41
CA MET A 108 -8.54 -8.05 -1.73
C MET A 108 -8.98 -9.12 -2.73
N ILE A 109 -8.72 -10.39 -2.41
CA ILE A 109 -9.14 -11.54 -3.23
C ILE A 109 -10.34 -12.24 -2.59
N ASN A 110 -11.25 -12.76 -3.41
CA ASN A 110 -12.40 -13.54 -2.95
C ASN A 110 -12.04 -15.04 -2.79
N GLU A 111 -10.89 -15.30 -2.17
CA GLU A 111 -10.38 -16.64 -1.95
C GLU A 111 -10.02 -16.77 -0.46
N PRO A 112 -10.32 -17.91 0.18
CA PRO A 112 -9.88 -18.17 1.54
C PRO A 112 -8.37 -18.41 1.58
N TYR A 113 -7.74 -18.15 2.72
CA TYR A 113 -6.32 -18.44 2.91
C TYR A 113 -6.08 -19.29 4.15
N VAL A 114 -4.85 -19.79 4.27
CA VAL A 114 -4.46 -20.73 5.30
C VAL A 114 -3.37 -20.14 6.17
N VAL A 115 -3.61 -20.09 7.48
CA VAL A 115 -2.62 -19.68 8.49
C VAL A 115 -2.19 -20.87 9.34
N ARG A 116 -1.01 -20.78 9.95
CA ARG A 116 -0.62 -21.70 11.01
C ARG A 116 -1.55 -21.50 12.21
N THR A 117 -2.12 -22.59 12.72
CA THR A 117 -3.07 -22.54 13.85
C THR A 117 -2.47 -21.84 15.07
N ASN A 118 -1.19 -22.08 15.37
CA ASN A 118 -0.51 -21.42 16.50
C ASN A 118 -0.41 -19.90 16.31
N LYS A 119 -0.21 -19.40 15.09
CA LYS A 119 -0.19 -17.94 14.80
C LYS A 119 -1.58 -17.33 15.07
N LEU A 120 -2.64 -18.02 14.66
CA LEU A 120 -4.02 -17.60 14.92
C LEU A 120 -4.33 -17.59 16.42
N ILE A 121 -3.97 -18.66 17.15
CA ILE A 121 -4.19 -18.74 18.60
C ILE A 121 -3.43 -17.64 19.33
N GLN A 122 -2.16 -17.40 18.98
CA GLN A 122 -1.37 -16.31 19.57
C GLN A 122 -2.04 -14.96 19.35
N MET A 123 -2.49 -14.66 18.13
CA MET A 123 -3.22 -13.43 17.82
C MET A 123 -4.53 -13.31 18.62
N LEU A 124 -5.31 -14.37 18.73
CA LEU A 124 -6.56 -14.35 19.50
C LEU A 124 -6.32 -14.19 21.00
N ASN A 125 -5.27 -14.82 21.54
CA ASN A 125 -4.91 -14.69 22.94
C ASN A 125 -4.41 -13.28 23.28
N LEU A 126 -3.60 -12.67 22.40
CA LEU A 126 -3.13 -11.29 22.55
C LEU A 126 -4.28 -10.28 22.61
N HIS A 127 -5.45 -10.62 22.06
CA HIS A 127 -6.59 -9.74 21.95
C HIS A 127 -7.89 -10.35 22.50
N LYS A 128 -7.79 -11.27 23.45
CA LYS A 128 -8.93 -12.07 23.94
C LYS A 128 -10.14 -11.24 24.40
N ASN A 129 -9.90 -10.02 24.88
CA ASN A 129 -10.92 -9.09 25.37
C ASN A 129 -11.31 -8.01 24.35
N ASN A 130 -10.81 -8.08 23.11
CA ASN A 130 -11.11 -7.08 22.09
C ASN A 130 -12.46 -7.40 21.41
N SER A 131 -13.43 -6.50 21.56
CA SER A 131 -14.78 -6.64 20.97
C SER A 131 -14.81 -6.52 19.45
N PHE A 132 -13.77 -5.91 18.85
CA PHE A 132 -13.66 -5.61 17.43
C PHE A 132 -13.00 -6.72 16.61
N ILE A 133 -12.83 -7.91 17.17
CA ILE A 133 -12.42 -9.07 16.37
C ILE A 133 -13.46 -9.30 15.26
N PRO A 134 -13.07 -9.37 13.98
CA PRO A 134 -13.97 -9.66 12.87
C PRO A 134 -14.73 -10.98 13.05
N GLU A 135 -16.01 -10.98 12.68
CA GLU A 135 -16.89 -12.15 12.81
C GLU A 135 -16.36 -13.38 12.06
N LYS A 136 -15.74 -13.17 10.89
CA LYS A 136 -15.14 -14.26 10.12
C LYS A 136 -13.98 -14.96 10.83
N ILE A 137 -13.39 -14.32 11.85
CA ILE A 137 -12.34 -14.89 12.70
C ILE A 137 -12.97 -15.53 13.94
N LYS A 138 -13.93 -14.86 14.59
CA LYS A 138 -14.63 -15.36 15.79
C LYS A 138 -15.29 -16.72 15.57
N THR A 139 -15.85 -16.93 14.39
CA THR A 139 -16.60 -18.14 14.03
C THR A 139 -15.72 -19.34 13.67
N ILE A 140 -14.39 -19.16 13.62
CA ILE A 140 -13.46 -20.21 13.24
C ILE A 140 -13.33 -21.24 14.37
N LYS A 141 -13.73 -22.48 14.09
CA LYS A 141 -13.49 -23.61 15.01
C LYS A 141 -12.01 -23.98 14.99
N ILE A 142 -11.31 -23.68 16.09
CA ILE A 142 -9.89 -24.00 16.25
C ILE A 142 -9.76 -25.36 16.92
N THR A 143 -9.19 -26.33 16.20
CA THR A 143 -8.83 -27.64 16.75
C THR A 143 -7.30 -27.69 16.93
N PRO A 144 -6.77 -27.84 18.16
CA PRO A 144 -5.32 -27.86 18.42
C PRO A 144 -4.55 -28.95 17.66
N LYS A 145 -5.24 -30.02 17.24
CA LYS A 145 -4.67 -31.10 16.41
C LYS A 145 -4.35 -30.64 14.98
N ASN A 146 -5.03 -29.62 14.47
CA ASN A 146 -4.80 -29.11 13.12
C ASN A 146 -3.62 -28.14 13.14
N LYS A 147 -2.58 -28.39 12.34
CA LYS A 147 -1.43 -27.48 12.19
C LYS A 147 -1.76 -26.22 11.37
N LYS A 148 -2.86 -26.24 10.62
CA LYS A 148 -3.29 -25.19 9.70
C LYS A 148 -4.78 -24.89 9.89
N THR A 149 -5.14 -23.61 9.79
CA THR A 149 -6.52 -23.13 9.88
C THR A 149 -6.86 -22.31 8.65
N LYS A 150 -8.03 -22.57 8.07
CA LYS A 150 -8.55 -21.83 6.92
C LYS A 150 -9.32 -20.62 7.40
N ILE A 151 -8.96 -19.44 6.92
CA ILE A 151 -9.66 -18.19 7.17
C ILE A 151 -10.54 -17.88 5.96
N PRO A 152 -11.83 -17.56 6.16
CA PRO A 152 -12.73 -17.22 5.06
C PRO A 152 -12.32 -15.96 4.28
N ALA A 153 -12.73 -15.91 3.01
CA ALA A 153 -12.67 -14.72 2.17
C ALA A 153 -13.52 -13.57 2.77
N PRO A 154 -13.27 -12.30 2.37
CA PRO A 154 -12.22 -11.85 1.46
C PRO A 154 -10.85 -11.81 2.15
N THR A 155 -9.77 -11.84 1.38
CA THR A 155 -8.40 -11.96 1.93
C THR A 155 -7.45 -10.94 1.31
N PRO A 156 -6.55 -10.31 2.08
CA PRO A 156 -5.43 -9.57 1.52
C PRO A 156 -4.51 -10.39 0.63
N LEU A 157 -4.11 -9.82 -0.50
CA LEU A 157 -3.02 -10.31 -1.32
C LEU A 157 -2.03 -9.16 -1.52
N LEU A 158 -0.79 -9.38 -1.09
CA LEU A 158 0.32 -8.46 -1.26
C LEU A 158 1.35 -9.13 -2.18
N ILE A 159 1.71 -8.50 -3.29
CA ILE A 159 2.74 -8.99 -4.21
C ILE A 159 3.82 -7.93 -4.34
N LYS A 160 5.07 -8.31 -4.12
CA LYS A 160 6.25 -7.47 -4.34
C LYS A 160 6.97 -7.98 -5.59
N GLN A 161 7.23 -7.08 -6.52
CA GLN A 161 7.97 -7.38 -7.75
C GLN A 161 9.20 -6.47 -7.85
N HIS A 162 10.34 -7.06 -8.15
CA HIS A 162 11.61 -6.39 -8.32
C HIS A 162 12.01 -6.35 -9.80
N PHE A 163 12.59 -5.23 -10.22
CA PHE A 163 13.24 -5.03 -11.50
C PHE A 163 14.69 -4.59 -11.27
N PRO A 164 15.63 -4.98 -12.15
CA PRO A 164 15.42 -5.59 -13.49
C PRO A 164 15.23 -7.12 -13.50
N ASP A 165 15.40 -7.81 -12.38
CA ASP A 165 15.40 -9.28 -12.34
C ASP A 165 14.01 -9.93 -12.51
N GLY A 166 12.94 -9.14 -12.41
CA GLY A 166 11.56 -9.63 -12.54
C GLY A 166 11.13 -10.51 -11.37
N ARG A 167 11.86 -10.51 -10.25
CA ARG A 167 11.62 -11.41 -9.12
C ARG A 167 10.32 -11.05 -8.43
N ILE A 168 9.46 -12.05 -8.24
CA ILE A 168 8.16 -11.89 -7.58
C ILE A 168 8.15 -12.65 -6.26
N SER A 169 7.68 -12.00 -5.21
CA SER A 169 7.32 -12.61 -3.93
C SER A 169 5.91 -12.18 -3.55
N SER A 170 5.11 -13.10 -3.02
CA SER A 170 3.75 -12.79 -2.61
C SER A 170 3.47 -13.29 -1.20
N THR A 171 2.64 -12.54 -0.48
CA THR A 171 2.04 -12.99 0.77
C THR A 171 0.52 -12.87 0.69
N VAL A 172 -0.16 -13.88 1.23
CA VAL A 172 -1.61 -13.95 1.32
C VAL A 172 -2.02 -13.87 2.79
N GLY A 173 -2.92 -12.95 3.12
CA GLY A 173 -3.49 -12.78 4.46
C GLY A 173 -2.77 -11.74 5.30
N TRP A 174 -2.58 -12.06 6.58
CA TRP A 174 -2.07 -11.15 7.61
C TRP A 174 -0.56 -10.96 7.50
N ASP A 175 -0.18 -9.92 6.76
CA ASP A 175 1.20 -9.54 6.56
C ASP A 175 1.31 -8.07 6.17
N TYR A 176 2.54 -7.56 6.14
CA TYR A 176 2.85 -6.23 5.61
C TYR A 176 4.11 -6.30 4.76
N THR A 177 4.26 -5.31 3.89
CA THR A 177 5.48 -5.13 3.09
C THR A 177 5.81 -3.66 3.02
N ALA A 178 7.08 -3.32 3.24
CA ALA A 178 7.61 -1.97 3.10
C ALA A 178 8.83 -1.97 2.16
N THR A 179 9.09 -0.85 1.50
CA THR A 179 10.25 -0.70 0.62
C THR A 179 10.74 0.75 0.51
N GLY A 180 11.96 0.91 -0.02
CA GLY A 180 12.67 2.18 -0.20
C GLY A 180 13.46 2.63 1.05
N SER A 181 13.62 3.93 1.25
CA SER A 181 14.22 4.51 2.48
C SER A 181 13.34 4.32 3.71
N GLY A 182 12.14 3.77 3.53
CA GLY A 182 11.25 3.32 4.58
C GLY A 182 11.63 2.02 5.28
N LYS A 183 12.80 1.42 5.00
CA LYS A 183 13.23 0.21 5.72
C LYS A 183 13.35 0.43 7.23
N ASP A 184 13.67 1.64 7.68
CA ASP A 184 13.63 1.95 9.11
C ASP A 184 12.19 2.12 9.63
N PHE A 185 11.27 2.60 8.79
CA PHE A 185 9.83 2.62 9.09
C PHE A 185 9.20 1.21 9.18
N GLU A 186 9.82 0.20 8.57
CA GLU A 186 9.38 -1.20 8.71
C GLU A 186 9.38 -1.63 10.18
N LYS A 187 10.30 -1.10 11.01
CA LYS A 187 10.30 -1.34 12.46
C LYS A 187 9.05 -0.76 13.13
N ASP A 188 8.67 0.47 12.77
CA ASP A 188 7.47 1.12 13.30
C ASP A 188 6.21 0.35 12.89
N ILE A 189 6.12 -0.12 11.63
CA ILE A 189 5.02 -0.99 11.20
C ILE A 189 5.03 -2.30 11.99
N THR A 190 6.19 -2.93 12.18
CA THR A 190 6.33 -4.19 12.92
C THR A 190 5.79 -4.04 14.34
N GLU A 191 6.10 -2.94 15.02
CA GLU A 191 5.64 -2.68 16.38
C GLU A 191 4.15 -2.34 16.44
N MET A 192 3.64 -1.58 15.47
CA MET A 192 2.25 -1.18 15.43
C MET A 192 1.29 -2.27 14.95
N TYR A 193 1.74 -3.15 14.07
CA TYR A 193 0.89 -4.10 13.37
C TYR A 193 0.00 -4.92 14.31
N PRO A 194 0.51 -5.49 15.44
CA PRO A 194 -0.34 -6.17 16.41
C PRO A 194 -1.36 -5.24 17.08
N LYS A 195 -0.96 -3.99 17.41
CA LYS A 195 -1.83 -3.00 18.07
C LYS A 195 -2.98 -2.56 17.17
N LEU A 196 -2.74 -2.48 15.85
CA LEU A 196 -3.73 -2.08 14.85
C LEU A 196 -4.70 -3.18 14.45
N PHE A 197 -4.36 -4.43 14.74
CA PHE A 197 -5.02 -5.59 14.14
C PHE A 197 -6.54 -5.62 14.36
N PHE A 198 -6.99 -5.20 15.55
CA PHE A 198 -8.40 -5.10 15.92
C PHE A 198 -8.80 -3.68 16.32
N VAL A 199 -8.20 -2.66 15.71
CA VAL A 199 -8.76 -1.31 15.75
C VAL A 199 -10.03 -1.27 14.90
N PRO A 200 -11.14 -0.70 15.39
CA PRO A 200 -12.40 -0.66 14.65
C PRO A 200 -12.30 0.17 13.39
N GLY A 201 -12.70 -0.40 12.26
CA GLY A 201 -12.81 0.29 10.98
C GLY A 201 -11.47 0.51 10.25
N ALA A 202 -11.49 0.27 8.94
CA ALA A 202 -10.31 0.50 8.08
C ALA A 202 -9.88 1.98 8.05
N GLN A 203 -10.85 2.90 8.16
CA GLN A 203 -10.58 4.35 8.19
C GLN A 203 -9.68 4.74 9.37
N ASN A 204 -10.00 4.28 10.59
CA ASN A 204 -9.23 4.59 11.78
C ASN A 204 -7.81 4.03 11.69
N LYS A 205 -7.67 2.77 11.25
CA LYS A 205 -6.36 2.16 10.98
C LYS A 205 -5.56 2.97 9.96
N GLY A 206 -6.21 3.45 8.90
CA GLY A 206 -5.60 4.28 7.86
C GLY A 206 -5.08 5.61 8.40
N ILE A 207 -5.88 6.30 9.22
CA ILE A 207 -5.48 7.54 9.87
C ILE A 207 -4.28 7.30 10.82
N ILE A 208 -4.32 6.26 11.66
CA ILE A 208 -3.21 5.97 12.58
C ILE A 208 -1.91 5.68 11.82
N LEU A 209 -1.97 4.88 10.75
CA LEU A 209 -0.81 4.61 9.90
C LEU A 209 -0.29 5.87 9.21
N CYS A 210 -1.19 6.75 8.74
CA CYS A 210 -0.84 8.03 8.15
C CYS A 210 -0.10 8.93 9.16
N GLU A 211 -0.60 9.06 10.39
CA GLU A 211 0.05 9.88 11.43
C GLU A 211 1.37 9.30 11.91
N THR A 212 1.49 7.97 11.94
CA THR A 212 2.77 7.34 12.29
C THR A 212 3.80 7.57 11.19
N CYS A 213 3.39 7.44 9.93
CA CYS A 213 4.22 7.77 8.77
C CYS A 213 4.70 9.23 8.82
N LYS A 214 3.81 10.19 9.12
CA LYS A 214 4.18 11.60 9.29
C LYS A 214 5.15 11.84 10.43
N SER A 215 4.95 11.14 11.55
CA SER A 215 5.85 11.24 12.71
C SER A 215 7.25 10.74 12.37
N TYR A 216 7.34 9.62 11.65
CA TYR A 216 8.60 9.11 11.11
C TYR A 216 9.25 10.09 10.13
N LEU A 217 8.49 10.70 9.22
CA LEU A 217 9.04 11.69 8.30
C LEU A 217 9.64 12.91 9.00
N LYS A 218 9.03 13.34 10.13
CA LYS A 218 9.56 14.45 10.94
C LYS A 218 10.86 14.06 11.66
N SER A 219 10.96 12.84 12.19
CA SER A 219 12.13 12.38 12.95
C SER A 219 13.31 12.00 12.07
N ALA A 220 13.06 11.48 10.86
CA ALA A 220 14.10 10.95 9.98
C ALA A 220 15.07 12.01 9.44
N ASN A 221 14.72 13.31 9.52
CA ASN A 221 15.47 14.44 8.95
C ASN A 221 16.04 14.16 7.54
N ASN A 222 15.33 13.33 6.77
CA ASN A 222 15.82 12.72 5.54
C ASN A 222 15.27 13.48 4.34
N GLN A 223 16.18 14.02 3.51
CA GLN A 223 15.80 14.79 2.32
C GLN A 223 15.15 13.94 1.22
N THR A 224 15.18 12.62 1.34
CA THR A 224 14.69 11.71 0.28
C THR A 224 13.21 11.37 0.37
N ILE A 225 12.61 11.41 1.56
CA ILE A 225 11.19 11.08 1.81
C ILE A 225 10.46 12.29 2.37
N GLY A 226 9.19 12.49 2.00
CA GLY A 226 8.42 13.61 2.51
C GLY A 226 7.18 13.98 1.69
N GLY A 227 6.70 15.20 1.91
CA GLY A 227 5.48 15.69 1.28
C GLY A 227 4.21 15.19 1.92
N THR A 228 3.16 15.04 1.12
CA THR A 228 1.86 14.52 1.56
C THR A 228 1.87 13.00 1.58
N ILE A 229 1.22 12.42 2.59
CA ILE A 229 1.03 10.97 2.66
C ILE A 229 -0.24 10.59 1.90
N GLN A 230 -0.08 9.84 0.82
CA GLN A 230 -1.15 9.23 0.05
C GLN A 230 -1.55 7.93 0.74
N THR A 231 -2.83 7.75 1.10
CA THR A 231 -3.29 6.54 1.80
C THR A 231 -4.58 6.01 1.21
N PHE A 232 -4.62 4.72 0.88
CA PHE A 232 -5.80 4.05 0.35
C PHE A 232 -6.15 2.81 1.17
N ILE A 233 -7.44 2.54 1.25
CA ILE A 233 -8.04 1.33 1.80
C ILE A 233 -8.53 0.48 0.64
N ILE A 234 -8.25 -0.82 0.69
CA ILE A 234 -8.87 -1.83 -0.16
C ILE A 234 -9.70 -2.73 0.74
N SER A 235 -10.99 -2.88 0.45
CA SER A 235 -11.92 -3.72 1.22
C SER A 235 -12.83 -4.50 0.28
N LYS A 236 -13.79 -5.26 0.82
CA LYS A 236 -14.85 -5.89 0.01
C LYS A 236 -15.65 -4.90 -0.85
N GLU A 237 -15.78 -3.65 -0.38
CA GLU A 237 -16.51 -2.58 -1.05
C GLU A 237 -15.69 -1.92 -2.17
N GLY A 238 -14.41 -2.27 -2.27
CA GLY A 238 -13.48 -1.74 -3.25
C GLY A 238 -12.41 -0.84 -2.65
N VAL A 239 -11.75 -0.09 -3.53
CA VAL A 239 -10.71 0.89 -3.21
C VAL A 239 -11.34 2.21 -2.78
N LYS A 240 -10.89 2.77 -1.66
CA LYS A 240 -11.30 4.09 -1.16
C LYS A 240 -10.10 4.87 -0.63
N PRO A 241 -10.00 6.19 -0.89
CA PRO A 241 -8.97 7.02 -0.27
C PRO A 241 -9.28 7.25 1.21
N VAL A 242 -8.23 7.38 2.02
CA VAL A 242 -8.36 7.85 3.41
C VAL A 242 -8.36 9.37 3.41
N MET A 243 -9.55 9.95 3.54
CA MET A 243 -9.76 11.40 3.64
C MET A 243 -10.21 11.76 5.05
N PHE A 244 -9.72 12.87 5.60
CA PHE A 244 -10.11 13.30 6.94
C PHE A 244 -9.94 14.80 7.14
N MET A 245 -10.63 15.31 8.16
CA MET A 245 -10.49 16.66 8.69
C MET A 245 -10.15 16.55 10.17
N GLU A 246 -9.09 17.21 10.60
CA GLU A 246 -8.62 17.23 11.98
C GLU A 246 -8.89 18.62 12.56
N GLY A 247 -10.14 18.83 13.01
CA GLY A 247 -10.62 20.13 13.47
C GLY A 247 -10.29 21.26 12.50
N ASP A 248 -9.89 22.41 13.04
CA ASP A 248 -9.44 23.58 12.26
C ASP A 248 -7.92 23.56 11.99
N ILE A 249 -7.31 22.37 12.01
CA ILE A 249 -5.86 22.22 11.85
C ILE A 249 -5.53 21.78 10.44
N ARG A 250 -6.19 20.72 9.95
CA ARG A 250 -5.74 20.05 8.74
C ARG A 250 -6.87 19.33 8.03
N LYS A 251 -6.77 19.25 6.71
CA LYS A 251 -7.68 18.50 5.85
C LYS A 251 -6.90 17.71 4.81
N GLN A 252 -7.27 16.44 4.60
CA GLN A 252 -6.78 15.60 3.52
C GLN A 252 -7.93 15.09 2.65
N TYR A 253 -7.82 15.26 1.34
CA TYR A 253 -8.86 14.85 0.39
C TYR A 253 -8.30 14.62 -1.02
N ILE A 254 -9.11 14.01 -1.90
CA ILE A 254 -8.86 13.97 -3.34
C ILE A 254 -9.70 15.05 -4.01
N ASP A 255 -9.08 15.89 -4.83
CA ASP A 255 -9.80 16.95 -5.56
C ASP A 255 -10.45 16.46 -6.86
N GLN A 256 -11.10 17.37 -7.57
CA GLN A 256 -11.83 17.07 -8.82
C GLN A 256 -10.93 16.56 -9.95
N ASN A 257 -9.62 16.83 -9.89
CA ASN A 257 -8.64 16.35 -10.87
C ASN A 257 -8.06 14.99 -10.47
N GLY A 258 -8.47 14.42 -9.33
CA GLY A 258 -7.90 13.19 -8.80
C GLY A 258 -6.54 13.39 -8.12
N ASP A 259 -6.18 14.65 -7.81
CA ASP A 259 -4.95 15.00 -7.10
C ASP A 259 -5.14 14.81 -5.59
N TRP A 260 -4.07 14.38 -4.93
CA TRP A 260 -4.06 14.24 -3.48
C TRP A 260 -3.71 15.57 -2.83
N VAL A 261 -4.61 16.10 -1.99
CA VAL A 261 -4.45 17.42 -1.38
C VAL A 261 -4.36 17.30 0.14
N GLU A 262 -3.37 17.98 0.71
CA GLU A 262 -3.27 18.24 2.14
C GLU A 262 -3.27 19.75 2.38
N GLU A 263 -4.23 20.22 3.15
CA GLU A 263 -4.37 21.63 3.55
C GLU A 263 -4.07 21.77 5.03
N ASP A 264 -3.18 22.68 5.37
CA ASP A 264 -3.02 23.20 6.72
C ASP A 264 -3.97 24.41 6.87
N LEU A 265 -5.02 24.22 7.66
CA LEU A 265 -6.09 25.20 7.83
C LEU A 265 -5.65 26.40 8.70
N LYS A 266 -4.58 26.27 9.49
CA LYS A 266 -4.03 27.36 10.31
C LYS A 266 -3.14 28.28 9.50
N SER A 267 -2.25 27.71 8.71
CA SER A 267 -1.30 28.49 7.90
C SER A 267 -1.83 28.83 6.51
N GLY A 268 -2.92 28.19 6.07
CA GLY A 268 -3.44 28.29 4.69
C GLY A 268 -2.56 27.58 3.66
N THR A 269 -1.55 26.81 4.09
CA THR A 269 -0.63 26.12 3.19
C THR A 269 -1.32 24.93 2.52
N ILE A 270 -1.20 24.83 1.20
CA ILE A 270 -1.76 23.72 0.41
C ILE A 270 -0.63 22.94 -0.24
N LYS A 271 -0.57 21.63 0.02
CA LYS A 271 0.33 20.69 -0.66
C LYS A 271 -0.49 19.79 -1.58
N ARG A 272 0.04 19.54 -2.78
CA ARG A 272 -0.63 18.73 -3.80
C ARG A 272 0.32 17.70 -4.36
N ALA A 273 -0.02 16.42 -4.22
CA ALA A 273 0.58 15.37 -5.04
C ALA A 273 -0.25 15.23 -6.30
N LYS A 274 0.35 15.61 -7.41
CA LYS A 274 -0.30 15.64 -8.71
C LYS A 274 -0.18 14.28 -9.37
N GLN A 275 -1.18 13.95 -10.18
CA GLN A 275 -0.95 13.03 -11.27
C GLN A 275 -0.01 13.73 -12.26
N ASN A 276 1.30 13.42 -12.18
CA ASN A 276 2.26 13.93 -13.16
C ASN A 276 1.72 13.60 -14.56
N PRO A 277 1.78 14.55 -15.51
CA PRO A 277 1.05 14.44 -16.76
C PRO A 277 1.51 13.16 -17.47
N LEU A 278 0.52 12.33 -17.78
CA LEU A 278 0.62 11.40 -18.91
C LEU A 278 0.77 12.25 -20.18
#